data_AF-A0A3M0WR11-F1
#
_entry.id   AF-A0A3M0WR11-F1
#
_cell.length_a   1.000
_cell.length_b   1.000
_cell.length_c   1.000
_cell.angle_alpha   90.00
_cell.angle_beta   90.00
_cell.angle_gamma   90.00
#
_symmetry.space_group_name_H-M   'P 1'
#
loop_
_entity.id
_entity.type
_entity.pdbx_description
1 polymer ?
#
loop_
_entity_poly.entity_id
_entity_poly.type
_entity_poly.pdbx_seq_one_letter_code
_entity_poly.pdbx_strand_id
1 'polypeptide(L)'
;MEQYFVDTNVFLRYLTNDDPKKADRIETLFEEAELGKIALITSPLVIAELVWTLESYYHIKPAQIESLILAIFNTPNLNVTEEHLLIQALDT
;
A
#
# COMPACT_ATOMS: atom_id res chain seq x y z
N MET A 1 -12.88 15.31 6.32
CA MET A 1 -11.52 14.82 6.06
C MET A 1 -11.48 14.49 4.58
N GLU A 2 -10.54 15.04 3.82
CA GLU A 2 -10.42 14.72 2.41
C GLU A 2 -9.96 13.26 2.26
N GLN A 3 -10.51 12.58 1.26
CA GLN A 3 -10.25 11.17 1.01
C GLN A 3 -9.58 11.01 -0.36
N TYR A 4 -8.44 10.32 -0.38
CA TYR A 4 -7.64 10.11 -1.57
C TYR A 4 -7.58 8.62 -1.91
N PHE A 5 -7.84 8.28 -3.17
CA PHE A 5 -7.65 6.92 -3.65
C PHE A 5 -6.17 6.69 -3.98
N VAL A 6 -5.59 5.63 -3.43
CA VAL A 6 -4.18 5.25 -3.60
C VAL A 6 -4.08 4.10 -4.60
N ASP A 7 -3.36 4.36 -5.68
CA ASP A 7 -3.10 3.43 -6.78
C ASP A 7 -1.81 2.63 -6.53
N THR A 8 -1.66 1.48 -7.20
CA THR A 8 -0.49 0.60 -7.18
C THR A 8 0.82 1.36 -7.34
N ASN A 9 0.86 2.33 -8.25
CA ASN A 9 2.07 3.11 -8.52
C ASN A 9 2.54 3.99 -7.34
N VAL A 10 1.63 4.36 -6.44
CA VAL A 10 1.98 5.13 -5.24
C VAL A 10 2.62 4.20 -4.21
N PHE A 11 2.04 3.03 -3.99
CA PHE A 11 2.61 2.00 -3.12
C PHE A 11 3.99 1.53 -3.59
N LEU A 12 4.15 1.26 -4.89
CA LEU A 12 5.44 0.84 -5.43
C LEU A 12 6.53 1.85 -5.11
N ARG A 13 6.30 3.14 -5.37
CA ARG A 13 7.28 4.20 -5.08
C ARG A 13 7.60 4.32 -3.60
N TYR A 14 6.59 4.16 -2.74
CA TYR A 14 6.78 4.17 -1.29
C TYR A 14 7.65 3.00 -0.81
N LEU A 15 7.36 1.78 -1.30
CA LEU A 15 8.01 0.56 -0.82
C LEU A 15 9.40 0.31 -1.46
N THR A 16 9.62 0.74 -2.70
CA THR A 16 10.87 0.45 -3.44
C THR A 16 11.84 1.62 -3.47
N ASN A 17 11.38 2.84 -3.18
CA ASN A 17 12.17 4.07 -3.23
C ASN A 17 12.93 4.24 -4.56
N ASP A 18 12.26 3.92 -5.67
CA ASP A 18 12.82 3.95 -7.03
C ASP A 18 13.17 5.37 -7.53
N ASP A 19 12.43 6.38 -7.06
CA ASP A 19 12.65 7.80 -7.35
C ASP A 19 12.59 8.62 -6.04
N PRO A 20 13.73 8.97 -5.43
CA PRO A 20 13.80 9.60 -4.12
C PRO A 20 12.99 10.90 -4.02
N LYS A 21 12.94 11.69 -5.10
CA LYS A 21 12.20 12.97 -5.10
C LYS A 21 10.68 12.78 -5.09
N LYS A 22 10.19 11.65 -5.60
CA LYS A 22 8.78 11.29 -5.55
C LYS A 22 8.46 10.53 -4.27
N ALA A 23 9.39 9.73 -3.77
CA ALA A 23 9.28 9.05 -2.49
C ALA A 23 9.03 10.06 -1.35
N ASP A 24 9.79 11.15 -1.26
CA ASP A 24 9.59 12.18 -0.22
C ASP A 24 8.15 12.72 -0.18
N ARG A 25 7.56 12.99 -1.36
CA ARG A 25 6.20 13.54 -1.45
C ARG A 25 5.14 12.52 -1.08
N ILE A 26 5.41 11.25 -1.36
CA ILE A 26 4.52 10.15 -1.02
C ILE A 26 4.64 9.85 0.48
N GLU A 27 5.84 9.86 1.04
CA GLU A 27 6.07 9.71 2.48
C GLU A 27 5.30 10.79 3.26
N THR A 28 5.36 12.05 2.83
CA THR A 28 4.53 13.12 3.44
C THR A 28 3.03 12.80 3.36
N LEU A 29 2.54 12.22 2.26
CA LEU A 29 1.13 11.84 2.12
C LEU A 29 0.74 10.75 3.15
N PHE A 30 1.60 9.74 3.33
CA PHE A 30 1.38 8.69 4.33
C PHE A 30 1.47 9.27 5.76
N GLU A 31 2.41 10.16 6.05
CA GLU A 31 2.49 10.86 7.35
C GLU A 31 1.24 11.70 7.64
N GLU A 32 0.70 12.41 6.64
CA GLU A 32 -0.55 13.17 6.80
C GLU A 32 -1.75 12.25 7.08
N ALA A 33 -1.76 11.05 6.50
CA ALA A 33 -2.74 10.03 6.83
C ALA A 33 -2.54 9.51 8.25
N GLU A 34 -1.32 9.21 8.68
CA GLU A 34 -1.02 8.80 10.05
C GLU A 34 -1.44 9.83 11.10
N LEU A 35 -1.25 11.12 10.79
CA LEU A 35 -1.68 12.25 11.63
C LEU A 35 -3.20 12.51 11.58
N GLY A 36 -3.96 11.76 10.77
CA GLY A 36 -5.42 11.90 10.64
C GLY A 36 -5.87 13.17 9.93
N LYS A 37 -4.98 13.81 9.16
CA LYS A 37 -5.32 15.00 8.35
C LYS A 37 -6.10 14.62 7.10
N ILE A 38 -5.75 13.48 6.52
CA ILE A 38 -6.37 12.90 5.33
C ILE A 38 -6.75 11.44 5.57
N ALA A 39 -7.65 10.92 4.75
CA ALA A 39 -7.94 9.49 4.67
C ALA A 39 -7.44 8.93 3.34
N LEU A 40 -6.74 7.81 3.39
CA LEU A 40 -6.33 7.06 2.21
C LEU A 40 -7.28 5.87 2.03
N ILE A 41 -7.66 5.60 0.80
CA ILE A 41 -8.45 4.42 0.43
C ILE A 41 -7.83 3.72 -0.76
N THR A 42 -7.87 2.39 -0.77
CA THR A 42 -7.47 1.60 -1.93
C THR A 42 -8.40 0.40 -2.11
N SER A 43 -8.14 -0.43 -3.11
CA SER A 43 -8.99 -1.58 -3.44
C SER A 43 -8.21 -2.90 -3.48
N PRO A 44 -8.89 -4.05 -3.38
CA PRO A 44 -8.25 -5.36 -3.49
C PRO A 44 -7.57 -5.56 -4.84
N LEU A 45 -8.10 -4.94 -5.90
CA LEU A 45 -7.47 -5.00 -7.22
C LEU A 45 -6.10 -4.30 -7.23
N VAL A 46 -5.99 -3.14 -6.58
CA VAL A 46 -4.71 -2.43 -6.42
C VAL A 46 -3.73 -3.27 -5.60
N ILE A 47 -4.18 -3.91 -4.52
CA ILE A 47 -3.33 -4.79 -3.72
C ILE A 47 -2.86 -6.01 -4.52
N ALA A 48 -3.74 -6.63 -5.32
CA ALA A 48 -3.39 -7.76 -6.18
C ALA A 48 -2.34 -7.37 -7.25
N GLU A 49 -2.52 -6.22 -7.90
CA GLU A 49 -1.55 -5.69 -8.86
C GLU A 49 -0.21 -5.37 -8.19
N LEU A 50 -0.23 -4.80 -6.98
CA LEU A 50 0.96 -4.52 -6.18
C LEU A 50 1.74 -5.81 -5.89
N VAL A 51 1.06 -6.83 -5.36
CA VAL A 51 1.67 -8.14 -5.07
C VAL A 51 2.29 -8.73 -6.33
N TRP A 52 1.53 -8.80 -7.43
CA TRP A 52 2.01 -9.33 -8.69
C TRP A 52 3.21 -8.54 -9.24
N THR A 53 3.22 -7.22 -9.10
CA THR A 53 4.32 -6.37 -9.58
C THR A 53 5.58 -6.55 -8.73
N LEU A 54 5.44 -6.60 -7.40
CA LEU A 54 6.56 -6.82 -6.48
C LEU A 54 7.20 -8.20 -6.70
N GLU A 55 6.40 -9.23 -6.96
CA GLU A 55 6.89 -10.58 -7.24
C GLU A 55 7.51 -10.70 -8.64
N SER A 56 6.80 -10.25 -9.68
CA SER A 56 7.19 -10.50 -11.07
C SER A 56 8.28 -9.57 -11.57
N TYR A 57 8.20 -8.27 -11.25
CA TYR A 57 9.14 -7.26 -11.76
C TYR A 57 10.28 -6.98 -10.78
N TYR A 58 9.97 -6.84 -9.49
CA TYR A 58 10.98 -6.56 -8.47
C TYR A 58 11.58 -7.83 -7.85
N HIS A 59 11.07 -9.02 -8.19
CA HIS A 59 11.57 -10.32 -7.70
C HIS A 59 11.66 -10.42 -6.18
N ILE A 60 10.76 -9.73 -5.47
CA ILE A 60 10.67 -9.76 -4.01
C ILE A 60 10.05 -11.10 -3.58
N LYS A 61 10.58 -11.68 -2.50
CA LYS A 61 10.10 -12.98 -2.01
C LYS A 61 8.70 -12.86 -1.39
N PRO A 62 7.83 -13.88 -1.53
CA PRO A 62 6.47 -13.86 -0.97
C PRO A 62 6.40 -13.45 0.51
N ALA A 63 7.27 -13.98 1.37
CA ALA A 63 7.30 -13.63 2.80
C ALA A 63 7.62 -12.13 3.07
N GLN A 64 8.40 -11.50 2.19
CA GLN A 64 8.66 -10.06 2.29
C GLN A 64 7.45 -9.26 1.79
N ILE A 65 6.80 -9.72 0.70
CA ILE A 65 5.58 -9.09 0.19
C ILE A 65 4.48 -9.12 1.25
N GLU A 66 4.26 -10.26 1.90
CA GLU A 66 3.31 -10.40 3.00
C GLU A 66 3.54 -9.34 4.09
N SER A 67 4.79 -9.17 4.52
CA SER A 67 5.15 -8.16 5.51
C SER A 67 4.82 -6.73 5.06
N LEU A 68 5.02 -6.41 3.78
CA LEU A 68 4.71 -5.09 3.21
C LEU A 68 3.19 -4.86 3.11
N ILE A 69 2.42 -5.88 2.71
CA ILE A 69 0.96 -5.79 2.64
C ILE A 69 0.37 -5.63 4.04
N LEU A 70 0.86 -6.39 5.02
CA LEU A 70 0.46 -6.22 6.42
C LEU A 70 0.78 -4.81 6.95
N ALA A 71 1.91 -4.22 6.57
CA ALA A 71 2.23 -2.85 6.95
C ALA A 71 1.21 -1.85 6.35
N ILE A 72 0.80 -2.05 5.09
CA ILE A 72 -0.25 -1.23 4.46
C ILE A 72 -1.57 -1.34 5.22
N PHE A 73 -2.01 -2.55 5.58
CA PHE A 73 -3.28 -2.75 6.30
C PHE A 73 -3.24 -2.17 7.72
N ASN A 74 -2.07 -2.17 8.36
CA ASN A 74 -1.89 -1.58 9.70
C ASN A 74 -1.63 -0.07 9.68
N THR A 75 -1.59 0.58 8.50
CA THR A 75 -1.35 2.02 8.40
C THR A 75 -2.59 2.80 8.84
N PRO A 76 -2.50 3.67 9.87
CA PRO A 76 -3.64 4.47 10.32
C PRO A 76 -4.24 5.32 9.20
N ASN A 77 -5.57 5.38 9.15
CA ASN A 77 -6.34 6.12 8.15
C ASN A 77 -6.10 5.69 6.69
N LEU A 78 -5.48 4.52 6.47
CA LEU A 78 -5.45 3.83 5.18
C LEU A 78 -6.42 2.66 5.22
N ASN A 79 -7.49 2.74 4.42
CA ASN A 79 -8.51 1.70 4.37
C ASN A 79 -8.48 0.97 3.04
N VAL A 80 -8.62 -0.35 3.07
CA VAL A 80 -8.83 -1.13 1.85
C VAL A 80 -10.31 -1.45 1.73
N THR A 81 -10.92 -1.13 0.59
CA THR A 81 -12.30 -1.56 0.35
C THR A 81 -12.35 -3.08 0.40
N GLU A 82 -13.36 -3.65 1.05
CA GLU A 82 -13.53 -5.11 1.13
C GLU A 82 -12.33 -5.85 1.75
N GLU A 83 -11.61 -5.21 2.69
CA GLU A 83 -10.43 -5.74 3.38
C GLU A 83 -10.57 -7.18 3.89
N HIS A 84 -11.77 -7.57 4.34
CA HIS A 84 -12.07 -8.94 4.79
C HIS A 84 -11.74 -10.02 3.74
N LEU A 85 -11.87 -9.73 2.44
CA LEU A 85 -11.53 -10.68 1.37
C LEU A 85 -10.01 -10.88 1.25
N LEU A 86 -9.23 -9.83 1.51
CA LEU A 86 -7.78 -9.88 1.47
C LEU A 86 -7.21 -10.61 2.68
N ILE A 87 -7.73 -10.35 3.88
CA ILE A 87 -7.31 -11.05 5.10
C ILE A 87 -7.55 -12.56 4.96
N GLN A 88 -8.74 -12.95 4.44
CA GLN A 88 -9.04 -14.36 4.17
C GLN A 88 -8.08 -15.02 3.18
N ALA A 89 -7.55 -14.27 2.20
CA ALA A 89 -6.60 -14.79 1.22
C ALA A 89 -5.18 -14.95 1.78
N LEU A 90 -4.83 -14.23 2.85
CA LEU A 90 -3.54 -14.38 3.55
C LEU A 90 -3.54 -15.57 4.52
N ASP A 91 -4.71 -15.97 5.03
CA ASP A 91 -4.87 -17.05 6.01
C ASP A 91 -4.91 -18.49 5.40
N THR A 92 -4.75 -18.63 4.08
CA THR A 92 -4.78 -19.93 3.35
C THR A 92 -3.41 -20.43 2.94
#